data_AF-A0A7S1Y9F8-F1
#
_entry.id   AF-A0A7S1Y9F8-F1
#
_cell.length_a   1.000
_cell.length_b   1.000
_cell.length_c   1.000
_cell.angle_alpha   90.00
_cell.angle_beta   90.00
_cell.angle_gamma   90.00
#
_symmetry.space_group_name_H-M   'P 1'
#
loop_
_entity.id
_entity.type
_entity.pdbx_description
1 polymer ?
#
loop_
_entity_poly.entity_id
_entity_poly.type
_entity_poly.pdbx_seq_one_letter_code
_entity_poly.pdbx_strand_id
1 'polypeptide(L)'
;VEGCMAIADALANNSTLTTLDMERCIVDAKGWKAISDVLADKSTIEKLRMSVNGVDEEACLALADALAVNLTMKDLYLYDAGALNEVMYHSLLVGLVCNKTLRRLYVADSRFRSSLGGVVHDNARPTALRGL
;
A
#
# COMPACT_ATOMS: atom_id res chain seq x y z
N VAL A 1 8.06 16.11 -0.56
CA VAL A 1 7.09 16.24 0.55
C VAL A 1 5.86 17.02 0.15
N GLU A 2 5.98 18.30 -0.24
CA GLU A 2 4.82 19.16 -0.59
C GLU A 2 3.92 18.57 -1.69
N GLY A 3 4.50 17.95 -2.73
CA GLY A 3 3.72 17.33 -3.80
C GLY A 3 2.80 16.20 -3.32
N CYS A 4 3.26 15.32 -2.43
CA CYS A 4 2.44 14.22 -1.91
C CYS A 4 1.34 14.72 -0.98
N MET A 5 1.61 15.75 -0.17
CA MET A 5 0.58 16.38 0.66
C MET A 5 -0.49 17.05 -0.20
N ALA A 6 -0.10 17.77 -1.25
CA ALA A 6 -1.05 18.37 -2.19
C ALA A 6 -1.89 17.31 -2.93
N ILE A 7 -1.30 16.16 -3.28
CA ILE A 7 -2.03 15.03 -3.85
C ILE A 7 -3.02 14.47 -2.82
N ALA A 8 -2.59 14.26 -1.57
CA ALA A 8 -3.47 13.79 -0.50
C ALA A 8 -4.66 14.74 -0.28
N ASP A 9 -4.41 16.04 -0.20
CA ASP A 9 -5.47 17.06 -0.06
C ASP A 9 -6.42 17.05 -1.26
N ALA A 10 -5.89 16.91 -2.48
CA ALA A 10 -6.72 16.81 -3.68
C ALA A 10 -7.58 15.54 -3.67
N LEU A 11 -7.02 14.40 -3.24
CA LEU A 11 -7.72 13.12 -3.13
C LEU A 11 -8.83 13.16 -2.07
N ALA A 12 -8.60 13.79 -0.93
CA ALA A 12 -9.60 13.94 0.14
C ALA A 12 -10.86 14.68 -0.32
N ASN A 13 -10.72 15.55 -1.32
CA ASN A 13 -11.82 16.29 -1.93
C ASN A 13 -12.30 15.70 -3.27
N ASN A 14 -11.70 14.61 -3.73
CA ASN A 14 -12.00 13.99 -5.01
C ASN A 14 -12.92 12.76 -4.84
N SER A 15 -14.04 12.76 -5.56
CA SER A 15 -15.05 11.69 -5.51
C SER A 15 -15.14 10.86 -6.79
N THR A 16 -14.22 11.04 -7.73
CA THR A 16 -14.29 10.42 -9.07
C THR A 16 -13.05 9.65 -9.47
N LEU A 17 -11.88 9.95 -8.89
CA LEU A 17 -10.61 9.35 -9.24
C LEU A 17 -10.53 7.94 -8.63
N THR A 18 -10.46 6.93 -9.49
CA THR A 18 -10.40 5.52 -9.07
C THR A 18 -9.01 4.91 -9.18
N THR A 19 -8.09 5.55 -9.90
CA THR A 19 -6.72 5.07 -10.10
C THR A 19 -5.72 6.18 -9.88
N LEU A 20 -4.73 5.93 -9.02
CA LEU A 20 -3.59 6.82 -8.79
C LEU A 20 -2.30 6.08 -9.11
N ASP A 21 -1.47 6.67 -9.97
CA ASP A 21 -0.16 6.16 -10.35
C ASP A 21 0.92 7.18 -10.01
N MET A 22 1.80 6.77 -9.10
CA MET A 22 2.96 7.52 -8.62
C MET A 22 4.21 6.64 -8.61
N GLU A 23 4.27 5.62 -9.48
CA GLU A 23 5.40 4.67 -9.52
C GLU A 23 6.75 5.39 -9.76
N ARG A 24 6.76 6.46 -10.56
CA ARG A 24 8.00 7.20 -10.88
C ARG A 24 8.17 8.46 -10.04
N CYS A 25 7.50 8.54 -8.89
CA CYS A 25 7.62 9.65 -7.95
C CYS A 25 8.51 9.27 -6.77
N ILE A 26 9.31 10.22 -6.30
CA ILE A 26 10.03 10.10 -5.04
C ILE A 26 9.10 10.54 -3.94
N VAL A 27 8.69 9.59 -3.11
CA VAL A 27 7.83 9.79 -1.95
C VAL A 27 8.68 9.53 -0.71
N ASP A 28 8.56 10.36 0.31
CA ASP A 28 9.21 10.13 1.60
C ASP A 28 8.19 9.58 2.61
N ALA A 29 8.64 9.18 3.80
CA ALA A 29 7.78 8.64 4.85
C ALA A 29 6.58 9.54 5.18
N LYS A 30 6.76 10.88 5.15
CA LYS A 30 5.68 11.85 5.34
C LYS A 30 4.66 11.80 4.21
N GLY A 31 5.11 11.74 2.96
CA GLY A 31 4.23 11.56 1.82
C GLY A 31 3.45 10.25 1.87
N TRP A 32 4.09 9.15 2.28
CA TRP A 32 3.42 7.86 2.49
C TRP A 32 2.33 7.94 3.56
N LYS A 33 2.61 8.59 4.69
CA LYS A 33 1.64 8.78 5.76
C LYS A 33 0.43 9.60 5.28
N ALA A 34 0.67 10.71 4.59
CA ALA A 34 -0.42 11.54 4.05
C ALA A 34 -1.33 10.78 3.08
N ILE A 35 -0.76 9.95 2.21
CA ILE A 35 -1.55 9.09 1.31
C ILE A 35 -2.32 8.03 2.12
N SER A 36 -1.69 7.42 3.13
CA SER A 36 -2.34 6.43 3.99
C SER A 36 -3.53 7.01 4.75
N ASP A 37 -3.40 8.22 5.30
CA ASP A 37 -4.48 8.90 6.03
C ASP A 37 -5.71 9.13 5.13
N VAL A 38 -5.49 9.53 3.87
CA VAL A 38 -6.59 9.73 2.91
C VAL A 38 -7.21 8.41 2.46
N LEU A 39 -6.41 7.35 2.35
CA LEU A 39 -6.94 6.01 2.11
C LEU A 39 -7.82 5.52 3.26
N ALA A 40 -7.49 5.86 4.51
CA ALA A 40 -8.24 5.43 5.68
C ALA A 40 -9.60 6.17 5.83
N ASP A 41 -9.65 7.47 5.54
CA ASP A 41 -10.86 8.29 5.75
C ASP A 41 -11.89 8.13 4.61
N LYS A 42 -11.57 8.65 3.42
CA LYS A 42 -12.50 8.69 2.28
C LYS A 42 -11.74 8.63 0.97
N SER A 43 -11.63 7.43 0.44
CA SER A 43 -10.97 7.20 -0.83
C SER A 43 -11.92 6.54 -1.82
N THR A 44 -12.02 7.12 -3.02
CA THR A 44 -12.62 6.47 -4.19
C THR A 44 -11.59 5.65 -4.98
N ILE A 45 -10.34 5.63 -4.52
CA ILE A 45 -9.24 4.92 -5.16
C ILE A 45 -9.43 3.42 -5.02
N GLU A 46 -9.61 2.78 -6.17
CA GLU A 46 -9.64 1.33 -6.31
C GLU A 46 -8.26 0.76 -6.65
N LYS A 47 -7.39 1.55 -7.26
CA LYS A 47 -6.05 1.14 -7.70
C LYS A 47 -4.98 2.18 -7.36
N LEU A 48 -3.95 1.75 -6.63
CA LEU A 48 -2.80 2.56 -6.28
C LEU A 48 -1.51 1.92 -6.79
N ARG A 49 -0.67 2.69 -7.48
CA ARG A 49 0.70 2.32 -7.82
C ARG A 49 1.67 3.32 -7.22
N MET A 50 2.63 2.84 -6.45
CA MET A 50 3.65 3.68 -5.82
C MET A 50 4.99 2.95 -5.80
N SER A 51 6.08 3.68 -5.98
CA SER A 51 7.40 3.14 -5.70
C SER A 51 7.72 3.28 -4.22
N VAL A 52 8.28 2.21 -3.66
CA VAL A 52 8.65 2.12 -2.25
C VAL A 52 10.00 2.74 -2.01
N ASN A 53 10.14 4.00 -2.40
CA ASN A 53 11.29 4.81 -2.04
C ASN A 53 10.98 5.53 -0.73
N GLY A 54 11.98 5.69 0.13
CA GLY A 54 11.87 6.54 1.34
C GLY A 54 10.79 6.13 2.34
N VAL A 55 10.25 4.91 2.27
CA VAL A 55 9.33 4.36 3.27
C VAL A 55 10.13 3.93 4.50
N ASP A 56 9.55 4.12 5.68
CA ASP A 56 10.03 3.59 6.95
C ASP A 56 8.96 2.70 7.60
N GLU A 57 9.27 2.14 8.77
CA GLU A 57 8.38 1.19 9.46
C GLU A 57 7.06 1.86 9.88
N GLU A 58 7.11 3.13 10.29
CA GLU A 58 5.94 3.90 10.67
C GLU A 58 5.01 4.16 9.47
N ALA A 59 5.59 4.53 8.32
CA ALA A 59 4.85 4.72 7.09
C ALA A 59 4.22 3.41 6.58
N CYS A 60 4.93 2.28 6.69
CA CYS A 60 4.37 0.97 6.39
C CYS A 60 3.22 0.59 7.32
N LEU A 61 3.34 0.86 8.62
CA LEU A 61 2.27 0.61 9.58
C LEU A 61 1.04 1.48 9.30
N ALA A 62 1.24 2.76 9.00
CA ALA A 62 0.15 3.67 8.62
C ALA A 62 -0.60 3.16 7.37
N LEU A 63 0.13 2.66 6.37
CA LEU A 63 -0.49 2.05 5.19
C LEU A 63 -1.25 0.77 5.56
N ALA A 64 -0.71 -0.07 6.44
CA ALA A 64 -1.38 -1.27 6.91
C ALA A 64 -2.71 -0.95 7.62
N ASP A 65 -2.70 0.02 8.52
CA ASP A 65 -3.89 0.48 9.25
C ASP A 65 -4.93 1.06 8.29
N ALA A 66 -4.50 1.88 7.33
CA ALA A 66 -5.37 2.42 6.29
C ALA A 66 -6.01 1.31 5.46
N LEU A 67 -5.24 0.30 5.05
CA LEU A 67 -5.76 -0.86 4.33
C LEU A 67 -6.74 -1.66 5.19
N ALA A 68 -6.52 -1.80 6.51
CA ALA A 68 -7.43 -2.56 7.36
C ALA A 68 -8.86 -2.01 7.36
N VAL A 69 -9.02 -0.68 7.22
CA VAL A 69 -10.31 0.01 7.24
C VAL A 69 -10.82 0.43 5.85
N ASN A 70 -9.94 0.51 4.84
CA ASN A 70 -10.33 0.94 3.50
C ASN A 70 -11.22 -0.10 2.80
N LEU A 71 -12.40 0.35 2.33
CA LEU A 71 -13.41 -0.51 1.69
C LEU A 71 -13.52 -0.32 0.17
N THR A 72 -12.63 0.41 -0.47
CA THR A 72 -12.71 0.76 -1.90
C THR A 72 -11.54 0.22 -2.72
N MET A 73 -10.35 0.16 -2.12
CA MET A 73 -9.13 -0.30 -2.76
C MET A 73 -9.22 -1.79 -3.09
N LYS A 74 -8.95 -2.11 -4.36
CA LYS A 74 -8.92 -3.46 -4.92
C LYS A 74 -7.51 -3.87 -5.29
N ASP A 75 -6.70 -2.92 -5.74
CA ASP A 75 -5.38 -3.14 -6.32
C ASP A 75 -4.32 -2.23 -5.70
N LEU A 76 -3.30 -2.83 -5.08
CA LEU A 76 -2.13 -2.11 -4.58
C LEU A 76 -0.87 -2.66 -5.23
N TYR A 77 -0.13 -1.80 -5.92
CA TYR A 77 1.18 -2.10 -6.50
C TYR A 77 2.26 -1.27 -5.80
N LEU A 78 3.12 -1.96 -5.07
CA LEU A 78 4.29 -1.44 -4.40
C LEU A 78 5.54 -1.86 -5.17
N TYR A 79 6.13 -0.92 -5.89
CA TYR A 79 7.35 -1.16 -6.65
C TYR A 79 8.56 -0.92 -5.76
N ASP A 80 9.06 -1.99 -5.14
CA ASP A 80 10.17 -1.93 -4.21
C ASP A 80 11.52 -2.07 -4.94
N ALA A 81 12.45 -1.18 -4.62
CA ALA A 81 13.84 -1.22 -5.07
C ALA A 81 14.78 -1.80 -4.00
N GLY A 82 14.24 -2.43 -2.95
CA GLY A 82 15.00 -3.00 -1.84
C GLY A 82 14.87 -2.24 -0.52
N ALA A 83 13.85 -1.41 -0.35
CA ALA A 83 13.54 -0.67 0.87
C ALA A 83 12.69 -1.47 1.87
N LEU A 84 11.79 -2.36 1.44
CA LEU A 84 10.93 -3.11 2.36
C LEU A 84 11.68 -4.27 3.01
N ASN A 85 11.96 -4.16 4.31
CA ASN A 85 12.51 -5.27 5.09
C ASN A 85 11.40 -6.27 5.50
N GLU A 86 11.79 -7.37 6.14
CA GLU A 86 10.84 -8.41 6.62
C GLU A 86 9.80 -7.87 7.60
N VAL A 87 10.19 -6.97 8.50
CA VAL A 87 9.31 -6.39 9.52
C VAL A 87 8.25 -5.51 8.88
N MET A 88 8.66 -4.61 7.98
CA MET A 88 7.76 -3.75 7.20
C MET A 88 6.77 -4.56 6.37
N TYR A 89 7.26 -5.60 5.70
CA TYR A 89 6.40 -6.49 4.93
C TYR A 89 5.37 -7.19 5.84
N HIS A 90 5.80 -7.70 7.00
CA HIS A 90 4.89 -8.33 7.96
C HIS A 90 3.81 -7.35 8.46
N SER A 91 4.19 -6.10 8.77
CA SER A 91 3.23 -5.05 9.16
C SER A 91 2.17 -4.81 8.08
N LEU A 92 2.57 -4.73 6.81
CA LEU A 92 1.62 -4.61 5.69
C LEU A 92 0.65 -5.80 5.65
N LEU A 93 1.12 -7.02 5.90
CA LEU A 93 0.26 -8.21 5.91
C LEU A 93 -0.77 -8.20 7.04
N VAL A 94 -0.44 -7.66 8.22
CA VAL A 94 -1.37 -7.56 9.36
C VAL A 94 -2.61 -6.76 8.97
N GLY A 95 -2.44 -5.63 8.28
CA GLY A 95 -3.56 -4.82 7.79
C GLY A 95 -4.50 -5.57 6.83
N LEU A 96 -3.95 -6.50 6.04
CA LEU A 96 -4.72 -7.28 5.06
C LEU A 96 -5.59 -8.37 5.68
N VAL A 97 -5.29 -8.82 6.90
CA VAL A 97 -6.10 -9.85 7.58
C VAL A 97 -7.56 -9.37 7.73
N CYS A 98 -7.71 -8.09 8.06
CA CYS A 98 -8.98 -7.42 8.26
C CYS A 98 -9.62 -6.93 6.97
N ASN A 99 -8.81 -6.50 5.99
CA ASN A 99 -9.29 -5.99 4.72
C ASN A 99 -10.10 -7.05 3.93
N LYS A 100 -11.27 -6.67 3.40
CA LYS A 100 -12.17 -7.55 2.63
C LYS A 100 -12.31 -7.17 1.15
N THR A 101 -11.64 -6.12 0.72
CA THR A 101 -11.90 -5.40 -0.53
C THR A 101 -10.71 -5.46 -1.46
N LEU A 102 -9.50 -5.39 -0.92
CA LEU A 102 -8.26 -5.61 -1.63
C LEU A 102 -8.27 -7.03 -2.19
N ARG A 103 -7.91 -7.13 -3.47
CA ARG A 103 -7.88 -8.40 -4.22
C ARG A 103 -6.52 -8.72 -4.73
N ARG A 104 -5.72 -7.69 -5.01
CA ARG A 104 -4.37 -7.81 -5.56
C ARG A 104 -3.44 -6.91 -4.79
N LEU A 105 -2.51 -7.52 -4.07
CA LEU A 105 -1.30 -6.87 -3.61
C LEU A 105 -0.15 -7.37 -4.46
N TYR A 106 0.55 -6.45 -5.11
CA TYR A 106 1.80 -6.70 -5.81
C TYR A 106 2.91 -5.94 -5.08
N VAL A 107 3.89 -6.67 -4.57
CA VAL A 107 5.13 -6.09 -4.06
C VAL A 107 6.25 -6.60 -4.94
N ALA A 108 6.81 -5.73 -5.79
CA ALA A 108 7.98 -6.07 -6.58
C ALA A 108 9.19 -6.09 -5.65
N ASP A 109 9.48 -7.21 -5.00
CA ASP A 109 10.75 -7.37 -4.31
C ASP A 109 11.68 -8.32 -5.06
N SER A 110 12.93 -7.91 -5.12
CA SER A 110 14.08 -8.67 -5.60
C SER A 110 14.57 -9.70 -4.55
N ARG A 111 14.21 -9.55 -3.27
CA ARG A 111 14.71 -10.37 -2.14
C ARG A 111 13.71 -11.41 -1.63
N PHE A 112 12.40 -11.14 -1.60
CA PHE A 112 11.36 -12.10 -1.22
C PHE A 112 11.02 -13.13 -2.32
N ARG A 113 11.62 -13.01 -3.51
CA ARG A 113 11.47 -14.00 -4.60
C ARG A 113 11.99 -15.39 -4.21
N SER A 114 12.94 -15.50 -3.29
CA SER A 114 13.54 -16.79 -2.91
C SER A 114 12.82 -17.53 -1.79
N SER A 115 12.07 -16.85 -0.92
CA SER A 115 11.33 -17.49 0.20
C SER A 115 9.82 -17.58 -0.04
N LEU A 116 9.24 -16.68 -0.84
CA LEU A 116 7.78 -16.61 -1.06
C LEU A 116 7.35 -16.47 -2.52
N GLY A 117 8.29 -16.33 -3.47
CA GLY A 117 8.00 -16.35 -4.90
C GLY A 117 7.06 -15.23 -5.36
N GLY A 118 7.58 -14.00 -5.49
CA GLY A 118 6.93 -12.86 -6.18
C GLY A 118 5.42 -12.81 -6.00
N VAL A 119 4.96 -12.53 -4.78
CA VAL A 119 3.58 -12.84 -4.41
C VAL A 119 2.61 -11.85 -5.04
N VAL A 120 1.89 -12.31 -6.06
CA VAL A 120 0.57 -11.79 -6.40
C VAL A 120 -0.39 -12.43 -5.39
N HIS A 121 -0.78 -11.68 -4.37
CA HIS A 121 -1.82 -12.16 -3.46
C HIS A 121 -3.18 -12.01 -4.14
N ASP A 122 -3.60 -13.02 -4.90
CA ASP A 122 -4.98 -13.09 -5.38
C ASP A 122 -5.90 -13.40 -4.20
N ASN A 123 -6.83 -12.48 -3.92
CA ASN A 123 -7.76 -12.39 -2.77
C ASN A 123 -7.19 -11.80 -1.47
N ALA A 124 -6.09 -11.04 -1.52
CA ALA A 124 -5.45 -10.27 -0.41
C ALA A 124 -5.16 -11.00 0.91
N ARG A 125 -5.53 -12.27 1.06
CA ARG A 125 -5.02 -13.14 2.11
C ARG A 125 -3.76 -13.83 1.59
N PRO A 126 -2.58 -13.54 2.16
CA PRO A 126 -1.40 -14.33 1.91
C PRO A 126 -1.69 -15.81 1.99
N THR A 127 -1.20 -16.57 1.01
CA THR A 127 -1.24 -18.03 1.03
C THR A 127 -0.60 -18.55 2.33
N ALA A 128 0.38 -17.81 2.86
CA ALA A 128 1.04 -18.04 4.16
C ALA A 128 0.14 -17.82 5.40
N LEU A 129 -0.98 -17.11 5.29
CA LEU A 129 -1.92 -16.84 6.39
C LEU A 129 -3.22 -17.66 6.29
N ARG A 130 -3.30 -18.65 5.38
CA ARG A 130 -4.49 -19.51 5.23
C ARG A 130 -4.66 -20.57 6.33
N GLY A 131 -3.72 -20.66 7.28
CA GLY A 131 -3.71 -21.63 8.37
C GLY A 131 -3.70 -21.03 9.79
N LEU A 132 -3.96 -19.72 9.91
CA LEU A 132 -4.20 -19.03 11.19
C LEU A 132 -5.69 -18.73 11.36
#